data_AF-A0A6M1Z4G1-F1
#
_entry.id   AF-A0A6M1Z4G1-F1
#
_cell.length_a   1.000
_cell.length_b   1.000
_cell.length_c   1.000
_cell.angle_alpha   90.00
_cell.angle_beta   90.00
_cell.angle_gamma   90.00
#
_symmetry.space_group_name_H-M   'P 1'
#
loop_
_entity.id
_entity.type
_entity.pdbx_description
1 polymer ?
#
loop_
_entity_poly.entity_id
_entity_poly.type
_entity_poly.pdbx_seq_one_letter_code
_entity_poly.pdbx_strand_id
1 'polypeptide(L)'
;MQEITQIRKNKICLLDYDYKQDIENRVMLSKLTEFELSILEEILYSSIKTSLSRLSKDLETSEKKLLSVLEKFEKANLLKIDGEIIDIDKKMRKYFEFEYQRFEENFKPDLLFINNLLHKIPIHILPIWYSIPKSSNNIFASIIDKYLLTPQIFQRHLENIECENSTFLGIVEDVYNSENFEVTSADLQKKYSLEKETYLEIILLLEFNLLCFQSYKKTKNGYVEIITPFHEYKDYLQYLNQTKTLSIKDTKKLIRKRKNPFGFAEDLCSVLKMAKKPLSKATVEKNIKIELSIKDSAIIVSKSYIDSIINKLLKIEFLSQKKDLLQTTISGKKWLDFNLENKALHLYYHTLNTLDEEESFKHLINEKSIREAEKSIIRVLDSTWVYFDDFSKGIIAAITDEHLVKIKHSGKAYKYSIASYSKEEILFIKKIIFERLFEAGFVSVGSLNGRDCFSVTKLGQKLFEIS
;
A
#
# COMPACT_ATOMS: atom_id res chain seq x y z
N MET A 1 11.35 20.14 33.75
CA MET A 1 11.46 19.13 34.82
C MET A 1 10.16 19.11 35.59
N GLN A 2 9.22 18.22 35.22
CA GLN A 2 8.26 17.57 36.12
C GLN A 2 7.51 16.49 35.31
N GLU A 3 7.58 15.27 35.87
CA GLU A 3 6.69 14.11 35.71
C GLU A 3 6.53 13.45 34.34
N ILE A 4 7.60 12.77 33.91
CA ILE A 4 7.48 11.59 33.05
C ILE A 4 7.16 10.39 33.95
N THR A 5 5.89 10.18 34.29
CA THR A 5 5.47 8.96 35.00
C THR A 5 4.05 8.52 34.61
N GLN A 6 3.99 7.57 33.67
CA GLN A 6 3.32 6.27 33.85
C GLN A 6 3.64 5.38 32.64
N ILE A 7 4.36 4.28 32.89
CA ILE A 7 4.86 3.35 31.88
C ILE A 7 3.68 2.61 31.23
N ARG A 8 3.37 2.97 29.98
CA ARG A 8 2.64 2.13 29.01
C ARG A 8 3.62 1.66 27.93
N LYS A 9 3.40 0.44 27.40
CA LYS A 9 4.30 -0.30 26.50
C LYS A 9 4.68 0.53 25.25
N ASN A 10 5.93 0.40 24.78
CA ASN A 10 6.52 1.01 23.57
C ASN A 10 6.72 2.53 23.63
N LYS A 11 7.73 3.03 24.33
CA LYS A 11 8.16 4.43 24.14
C LYS A 11 9.64 4.50 23.84
N ILE A 12 9.92 4.92 22.62
CA ILE A 12 11.26 5.33 22.19
C ILE A 12 11.71 6.48 23.09
N CYS A 13 12.91 6.36 23.64
CA CYS A 13 13.44 7.31 24.62
C CYS A 13 14.81 7.81 24.17
N LEU A 14 14.88 9.04 23.66
CA LEU A 14 16.15 9.58 23.13
C LEU A 14 17.27 9.63 24.17
N LEU A 15 16.96 9.60 25.46
CA LEU A 15 17.95 9.53 26.55
C LEU A 15 18.75 8.22 26.58
N ASP A 16 18.33 7.17 25.88
CA ASP A 16 19.05 5.89 25.85
C ASP A 16 20.28 5.92 24.91
N TYR A 17 20.55 7.04 24.22
CA TYR A 17 21.79 7.29 23.47
C TYR A 17 22.15 8.78 23.49
N ASP A 18 23.30 9.15 22.92
CA ASP A 18 23.78 10.55 22.88
C ASP A 18 23.08 11.37 21.79
N TYR A 19 21.76 11.56 21.96
CA TYR A 19 20.93 12.28 21.00
C TYR A 19 21.29 13.77 20.89
N LYS A 20 21.89 14.37 21.95
CA LYS A 20 22.32 15.77 21.93
C LYS A 20 23.46 15.98 20.95
N GLN A 21 24.49 15.13 21.01
CA GLN A 21 25.57 15.15 20.03
C GLN A 21 25.05 14.87 18.61
N ASP A 22 24.07 13.96 18.45
CA ASP A 22 23.44 13.71 17.13
C ASP A 22 22.74 14.98 16.61
N ILE A 23 21.96 15.68 17.44
CA ILE A 23 21.33 16.95 17.07
C ILE A 23 22.39 18.00 16.69
N GLU A 24 23.40 18.22 17.52
CA GLU A 24 24.45 19.22 17.26
C GLU A 24 25.15 18.97 15.92
N ASN A 25 25.49 17.70 15.64
CA ASN A 25 26.10 17.31 14.38
C ASN A 25 25.16 17.49 13.19
N ARG A 26 23.87 17.13 13.33
CA ARG A 26 22.86 17.35 12.27
C ARG A 26 22.60 18.84 12.02
N VAL A 27 22.63 19.69 13.04
CA VAL A 27 22.56 21.15 12.89
C VAL A 27 23.74 21.63 12.06
N MET A 28 24.96 21.18 12.37
CA MET A 28 26.15 21.50 11.59
C MET A 28 26.00 21.04 10.13
N LEU A 29 25.65 19.78 9.90
CA LEU A 29 25.49 19.19 8.57
C LEU A 29 24.47 19.94 7.72
N SER A 30 23.35 20.36 8.31
CA SER A 30 22.30 21.10 7.60
C SER A 30 22.73 22.48 7.08
N LYS A 31 23.87 22.99 7.55
CA LYS A 31 24.42 24.31 7.18
C LYS A 31 25.60 24.21 6.21
N LEU A 32 26.04 23.00 5.85
CA LEU A 32 27.18 22.82 4.97
C LEU A 32 26.86 23.21 3.53
N THR A 33 27.78 23.92 2.91
CA THR A 33 27.79 24.20 1.46
C THR A 33 28.30 22.99 0.68
N GLU A 34 28.08 22.97 -0.64
CA GLU A 34 28.60 21.90 -1.51
C GLU A 34 30.13 21.73 -1.38
N PHE A 35 30.85 22.85 -1.27
CA PHE A 35 32.29 22.85 -1.08
C PHE A 35 32.71 22.25 0.27
N GLU A 36 31.94 22.51 1.33
CA GLU A 36 32.23 21.94 2.64
C GLU A 36 31.88 20.45 2.71
N LEU A 37 30.84 20.02 1.99
CA LEU A 37 30.51 18.60 1.83
C LEU A 37 31.59 17.85 1.06
N SER A 38 32.21 18.44 0.02
CA SER A 38 33.34 17.79 -0.67
C SER A 38 34.57 17.67 0.23
N ILE A 39 34.81 18.64 1.13
CA ILE A 39 35.88 18.51 2.14
C ILE A 39 35.53 17.38 3.13
N LEU A 40 34.29 17.31 3.59
CA LEU A 40 33.84 16.22 4.46
C LEU A 40 34.06 14.86 3.79
N GLU A 41 33.62 14.71 2.55
CA GLU A 41 33.81 13.48 1.75
C GLU A 41 35.29 13.05 1.73
N GLU A 42 36.20 13.97 1.39
CA GLU A 42 37.63 13.67 1.37
C GLU A 42 38.17 13.24 2.73
N ILE A 43 37.74 13.89 3.83
CA ILE A 43 38.10 13.48 5.19
C ILE A 43 37.62 12.05 5.46
N LEU A 44 36.37 11.73 5.10
CA LEU A 44 35.77 10.43 5.32
C LEU A 44 36.43 9.30 4.51
N TYR A 45 37.12 9.60 3.41
CA TYR A 45 37.85 8.60 2.61
C TYR A 45 39.37 8.64 2.79
N SER A 46 39.91 9.66 3.44
CA SER A 46 41.34 9.78 3.73
C SER A 46 41.85 8.77 4.77
N SER A 47 43.18 8.68 4.92
CA SER A 47 43.80 7.92 6.01
C SER A 47 43.54 8.59 7.36
N ILE A 48 43.46 7.79 8.44
CA ILE A 48 43.21 8.28 9.82
C ILE A 48 44.14 9.44 10.20
N LYS A 49 45.38 9.41 9.72
CA LYS A 49 46.29 10.55 9.77
C LYS A 49 46.53 11.06 8.37
N THR A 50 46.33 12.35 8.15
CA THR A 50 46.62 13.04 6.88
C THR A 50 47.29 14.39 7.18
N SER A 51 47.69 15.13 6.14
CA SER A 51 48.28 16.46 6.29
C SER A 51 47.45 17.54 5.60
N LEU A 52 47.54 18.78 6.12
CA LEU A 52 46.81 19.93 5.58
C LEU A 52 47.21 20.22 4.13
N SER A 53 48.51 20.22 3.84
CA SER A 53 49.07 20.40 2.49
C SER A 53 48.58 19.36 1.49
N ARG A 54 48.43 18.10 1.93
CA ARG A 54 47.92 17.01 1.08
C ARG A 54 46.45 17.25 0.74
N LEU A 55 45.61 17.47 1.74
CA LEU A 55 44.19 17.76 1.52
C LEU A 55 43.99 19.01 0.68
N SER A 56 44.78 20.07 0.92
CA SER A 56 44.73 21.31 0.15
C SER A 56 45.02 21.08 -1.33
N LYS A 57 46.00 20.19 -1.63
CA LYS A 57 46.34 19.79 -2.99
C LYS A 57 45.25 18.94 -3.63
N ASP A 58 44.75 17.94 -2.91
CA ASP A 58 43.74 16.98 -3.41
C ASP A 58 42.40 17.69 -3.71
N LEU A 59 42.05 18.70 -2.90
CA LEU A 59 40.82 19.49 -3.04
C LEU A 59 40.99 20.79 -3.85
N GLU A 60 42.17 21.02 -4.42
CA GLU A 60 42.52 22.23 -5.21
C GLU A 60 42.10 23.56 -4.55
N THR A 61 42.31 23.67 -3.23
CA THR A 61 41.91 24.85 -2.43
C THR A 61 43.07 25.37 -1.61
N SER A 62 43.01 26.64 -1.20
CA SER A 62 44.00 27.20 -0.27
C SER A 62 43.87 26.60 1.13
N GLU A 63 45.00 26.38 1.79
CA GLU A 63 45.08 25.89 3.17
C GLU A 63 44.27 26.77 4.13
N LYS A 64 44.29 28.10 3.95
CA LYS A 64 43.51 29.02 4.78
C LYS A 64 41.99 28.76 4.67
N LYS A 65 41.49 28.52 3.46
CA LYS A 65 40.07 28.24 3.24
C LYS A 65 39.73 26.85 3.79
N LEU A 66 40.60 25.87 3.59
CA LEU A 66 40.45 24.51 4.13
C LEU A 66 40.40 24.51 5.67
N LEU A 67 41.36 25.17 6.32
CA LEU A 67 41.47 25.26 7.77
C LEU A 67 40.18 25.81 8.41
N SER A 68 39.57 26.84 7.80
CA SER A 68 38.30 27.41 8.30
C SER A 68 37.12 26.42 8.29
N VAL A 69 37.16 25.42 7.41
CA VAL A 69 36.16 24.35 7.36
C VAL A 69 36.55 23.22 8.32
N LEU A 70 37.83 22.85 8.39
CA LEU A 70 38.34 21.83 9.31
C LEU A 70 38.09 22.20 10.78
N GLU A 71 38.20 23.48 11.15
CA GLU A 71 37.84 23.97 12.49
C GLU A 71 36.38 23.70 12.86
N LYS A 72 35.46 23.65 11.87
CA LYS A 72 34.06 23.25 12.11
C LYS A 72 33.96 21.76 12.41
N PHE A 73 34.70 20.92 11.68
CA PHE A 73 34.75 19.47 11.90
C PHE A 73 35.46 19.11 13.22
N GLU A 74 36.46 19.90 13.62
CA GLU A 74 37.12 19.76 14.92
C GLU A 74 36.15 20.04 16.08
N LYS A 75 35.31 21.08 15.96
CA LYS A 75 34.24 21.35 16.95
C LYS A 75 33.22 20.22 17.06
N ALA A 76 33.01 19.47 15.98
CA ALA A 76 32.15 18.29 15.97
C ALA A 76 32.88 17.00 16.40
N ASN A 77 34.11 17.11 16.91
CA ASN A 77 34.98 16.01 17.33
C ASN A 77 35.32 15.00 16.21
N LEU A 78 35.12 15.35 14.93
CA LEU A 78 35.46 14.46 13.80
C LEU A 78 36.98 14.30 13.64
N LEU A 79 37.73 15.37 13.90
CA LEU A 79 39.18 15.41 13.73
C LEU A 79 39.84 16.32 14.77
N LYS A 80 41.15 16.21 14.89
CA LYS A 80 42.01 17.14 15.62
C LYS A 80 43.09 17.68 14.71
N ILE A 81 43.40 18.97 14.85
CA ILE A 81 44.42 19.64 14.06
C ILE A 81 45.63 19.91 14.95
N ASP A 82 46.79 19.34 14.59
CA ASP A 82 48.06 19.59 15.25
C ASP A 82 49.09 20.09 14.23
N GLY A 83 49.08 21.41 14.01
CA GLY A 83 49.87 22.06 12.97
C GLY A 83 49.54 21.54 11.58
N GLU A 84 50.47 20.81 10.98
CA GLU A 84 50.33 20.22 9.65
C GLU A 84 49.57 18.89 9.64
N ILE A 85 49.46 18.23 10.80
CA ILE A 85 48.89 16.89 10.92
C ILE A 85 47.41 16.99 11.30
N ILE A 86 46.58 16.20 10.62
CA ILE A 86 45.16 16.05 10.90
C ILE A 86 44.93 14.60 11.32
N ASP A 87 44.40 14.40 12.53
CA ASP A 87 44.07 13.08 13.09
C ASP A 87 42.55 12.91 13.17
N ILE A 88 42.01 11.89 12.51
CA ILE A 88 40.58 11.66 12.31
C ILE A 88 40.08 10.65 13.35
N ASP A 89 39.05 11.01 14.10
CA ASP A 89 38.45 10.11 15.08
C ASP A 89 37.68 8.98 14.38
N LYS A 90 38.06 7.72 14.65
CA LYS A 90 37.47 6.54 14.01
C LYS A 90 35.98 6.37 14.28
N LYS A 91 35.52 6.74 15.48
CA LYS A 91 34.11 6.57 15.87
C LYS A 91 33.25 7.65 15.22
N MET A 92 33.71 8.89 15.25
CA MET A 92 33.04 10.01 14.61
C MET A 92 33.06 9.90 13.10
N ARG A 93 34.16 9.42 12.49
CA ARG A 93 34.20 9.08 11.07
C ARG A 93 33.08 8.14 10.66
N LYS A 94 32.84 7.06 11.42
CA LYS A 94 31.72 6.14 11.14
C LYS A 94 30.34 6.80 11.26
N TYR A 95 30.18 7.70 12.24
CA TYR A 95 28.95 8.48 12.39
C TYR A 95 28.72 9.39 11.17
N PHE A 96 29.74 10.13 10.76
CA PHE A 96 29.66 11.03 9.61
C PHE A 96 29.57 10.28 8.28
N GLU A 97 30.22 9.12 8.12
CA GLU A 97 30.02 8.21 6.98
C GLU A 97 28.57 7.75 6.85
N PHE A 98 27.88 7.51 7.97
CA PHE A 98 26.45 7.18 7.97
C PHE A 98 25.59 8.40 7.60
N GLU A 99 25.82 9.57 8.21
CA GLU A 99 25.01 10.77 7.91
C GLU A 99 25.28 11.34 6.51
N TYR A 100 26.51 11.21 6.00
CA TYR A 100 26.89 11.68 4.66
C TYR A 100 26.08 11.00 3.55
N GLN A 101 25.70 9.72 3.74
CA GLN A 101 24.85 9.00 2.78
C GLN A 101 23.57 9.78 2.46
N ARG A 102 23.01 10.56 3.40
CA ARG A 102 21.79 11.35 3.18
C ARG A 102 21.93 12.44 2.11
N PHE A 103 23.16 12.81 1.74
CA PHE A 103 23.49 13.80 0.73
C PHE A 103 23.83 13.20 -0.65
N GLU A 104 23.90 11.87 -0.76
CA GLU A 104 24.15 11.20 -2.04
C GLU A 104 22.98 11.41 -3.01
N GLU A 105 23.26 11.59 -4.30
CA GLU A 105 22.26 11.93 -5.32
C GLU A 105 21.13 10.90 -5.43
N ASN A 106 21.44 9.63 -5.22
CA ASN A 106 20.49 8.52 -5.30
C ASN A 106 20.09 7.98 -3.92
N PHE A 107 20.34 8.74 -2.85
CA PHE A 107 20.01 8.32 -1.50
C PHE A 107 18.51 8.10 -1.33
N LYS A 108 18.19 7.02 -0.61
CA LYS A 108 16.84 6.68 -0.22
C LYS A 108 16.89 6.10 1.20
N PRO A 109 15.99 6.49 2.11
CA PRO A 109 15.91 5.91 3.44
C PRO A 109 15.25 4.53 3.37
N ASP A 110 15.99 3.56 2.85
CA ASP A 110 15.55 2.17 2.69
C ASP A 110 15.75 1.35 3.98
N LEU A 111 15.34 0.08 3.96
CA LEU A 111 15.49 -0.77 5.15
C LEU A 111 16.96 -1.04 5.53
N LEU A 112 17.91 -0.93 4.60
CA LEU A 112 19.33 -1.07 4.93
C LEU A 112 19.82 0.16 5.71
N PHE A 113 19.44 1.36 5.26
CA PHE A 113 19.67 2.60 5.98
C PHE A 113 19.06 2.55 7.39
N ILE A 114 17.80 2.09 7.50
CA ILE A 114 17.12 1.95 8.80
C ILE A 114 17.87 0.97 9.70
N ASN A 115 18.31 -0.18 9.18
CA ASN A 115 19.11 -1.11 9.97
C ASN A 115 20.36 -0.42 10.53
N ASN A 116 21.08 0.34 9.70
CA ASN A 116 22.27 1.09 10.12
C ASN A 116 21.93 2.22 11.13
N LEU A 117 20.80 2.90 10.97
CA LEU A 117 20.30 3.89 11.93
C LEU A 117 20.13 3.28 13.32
N LEU A 118 19.56 2.07 13.41
CA LEU A 118 19.32 1.38 14.68
C LEU A 118 20.61 0.97 15.39
N HIS A 119 21.74 0.84 14.68
CA HIS A 119 23.05 0.56 15.30
C HIS A 119 23.59 1.74 16.13
N LYS A 120 23.00 2.94 16.01
CA LYS A 120 23.30 4.06 16.91
C LYS A 120 22.83 3.78 18.35
N ILE A 121 21.83 2.92 18.50
CA ILE A 121 21.22 2.60 19.79
C ILE A 121 21.92 1.37 20.40
N PRO A 122 22.18 1.36 21.72
CA PRO A 122 22.73 0.18 22.36
C PRO A 122 21.84 -1.06 22.10
N ILE A 123 22.46 -2.16 21.66
CA ILE A 123 21.75 -3.35 21.17
C ILE A 123 20.72 -3.92 22.15
N HIS A 124 20.93 -3.77 23.47
CA HIS A 124 20.05 -4.27 24.52
C HIS A 124 18.80 -3.40 24.74
N ILE A 125 18.77 -2.18 24.21
CA ILE A 125 17.65 -1.23 24.30
C ILE A 125 16.63 -1.50 23.19
N LEU A 126 17.08 -1.86 21.98
CA LEU A 126 16.20 -2.10 20.83
C LEU A 126 15.05 -3.10 21.14
N PRO A 127 15.29 -4.24 21.85
CA PRO A 127 14.20 -5.14 22.20
C PRO A 127 13.09 -4.51 23.06
N ILE A 128 13.46 -3.53 23.90
CA ILE A 128 12.53 -2.81 24.77
C ILE A 128 11.71 -1.81 23.94
N TRP A 129 12.38 -1.00 23.11
CA TRP A 129 11.71 0.00 22.27
C TRP A 129 10.67 -0.62 21.33
N TYR A 130 11.03 -1.73 20.69
CA TYR A 130 10.19 -2.39 19.70
C TYR A 130 9.40 -3.58 20.28
N SER A 131 9.39 -3.77 21.61
CA SER A 131 8.74 -4.89 22.30
C SER A 131 8.94 -6.24 21.59
N ILE A 132 10.18 -6.54 21.20
CA ILE A 132 10.55 -7.85 20.63
C ILE A 132 11.23 -8.68 21.72
N PRO A 133 11.22 -10.02 21.62
CA PRO A 133 11.88 -10.87 22.60
C PRO A 133 13.38 -10.56 22.70
N LYS A 134 13.91 -10.45 23.92
CA LYS A 134 15.35 -10.27 24.16
C LYS A 134 16.21 -11.44 23.65
N SER A 135 15.59 -12.61 23.49
CA SER A 135 16.20 -13.82 22.92
C SER A 135 16.18 -13.84 21.38
N SER A 136 15.78 -12.74 20.72
CA SER A 136 15.78 -12.70 19.25
C SER A 136 17.19 -12.82 18.70
N ASN A 137 17.41 -13.82 17.86
CA ASN A 137 18.68 -14.02 17.15
C ASN A 137 18.94 -12.95 16.08
N ASN A 138 17.89 -12.25 15.64
CA ASN A 138 17.99 -11.16 14.67
C ASN A 138 16.95 -10.08 15.00
N ILE A 139 17.41 -9.05 15.71
CA ILE A 139 16.60 -7.90 16.16
C ILE A 139 15.93 -7.21 14.97
N PHE A 140 16.68 -6.93 13.91
CA PHE A 140 16.15 -6.18 12.76
C PHE A 140 15.09 -6.98 12.00
N ALA A 141 15.31 -8.29 11.78
CA ALA A 141 14.29 -9.15 11.19
C ALA A 141 13.00 -9.19 12.03
N SER A 142 13.14 -9.20 13.37
CA SER A 142 11.98 -9.16 14.27
C SER A 142 11.22 -7.83 14.21
N ILE A 143 11.93 -6.71 13.98
CA ILE A 143 11.31 -5.40 13.75
C ILE A 143 10.54 -5.41 12.43
N ILE A 144 11.13 -5.94 11.35
CA ILE A 144 10.44 -6.10 10.07
C ILE A 144 9.17 -6.92 10.25
N ASP A 145 9.27 -8.13 10.81
CA ASP A 145 8.12 -9.04 10.98
C ASP A 145 6.97 -8.41 11.77
N LYS A 146 7.32 -7.61 12.80
CA LYS A 146 6.33 -7.02 13.69
C LYS A 146 5.73 -5.72 13.17
N TYR A 147 6.50 -4.89 12.46
CA TYR A 147 6.10 -3.51 12.13
C TYR A 147 6.05 -3.19 10.64
N LEU A 148 6.84 -3.86 9.80
CA LEU A 148 7.05 -3.44 8.41
C LEU A 148 6.64 -4.50 7.38
N LEU A 149 6.50 -5.77 7.77
CA LEU A 149 6.47 -6.93 6.86
C LEU A 149 5.45 -6.81 5.73
N THR A 150 4.24 -6.31 6.00
CA THR A 150 3.23 -6.01 4.99
C THR A 150 2.76 -4.57 5.12
N PRO A 151 2.23 -3.95 4.04
CA PRO A 151 1.68 -2.61 4.12
C PRO A 151 0.57 -2.46 5.18
N GLN A 152 -0.24 -3.50 5.40
CA GLN A 152 -1.29 -3.48 6.42
C GLN A 152 -0.72 -3.52 7.84
N ILE A 153 0.38 -4.25 8.06
CA ILE A 153 1.07 -4.23 9.37
C ILE A 153 1.62 -2.83 9.64
N PHE A 154 2.26 -2.21 8.64
CA PHE A 154 2.77 -0.85 8.80
C PHE A 154 1.65 0.19 8.96
N GLN A 155 0.54 0.06 8.24
CA GLN A 155 -0.63 0.93 8.44
C GLN A 155 -1.18 0.82 9.87
N ARG A 156 -1.29 -0.40 10.41
CA ARG A 156 -1.69 -0.58 11.82
C ARG A 156 -0.66 0.01 12.77
N HIS A 157 0.63 -0.03 12.44
CA HIS A 157 1.65 0.67 13.21
C HIS A 157 1.40 2.18 13.20
N LEU A 158 1.15 2.78 12.02
CA LEU A 158 0.79 4.20 11.89
C LEU A 158 -0.44 4.58 12.76
N GLU A 159 -1.49 3.77 12.73
CA GLU A 159 -2.74 4.01 13.46
C GLU A 159 -2.61 3.85 14.98
N ASN A 160 -1.69 3.01 15.46
CA ASN A 160 -1.51 2.69 16.87
C ASN A 160 -0.43 3.52 17.57
N ILE A 161 0.13 4.53 16.91
CA ILE A 161 1.15 5.38 17.53
C ILE A 161 0.50 6.31 18.56
N GLU A 162 0.85 6.07 19.82
CA GLU A 162 0.48 6.93 20.94
C GLU A 162 1.58 7.98 21.14
N CYS A 163 1.34 9.22 20.69
CA CYS A 163 2.22 10.35 20.95
C CYS A 163 1.41 11.55 21.44
N GLU A 164 1.76 12.08 22.62
CA GLU A 164 1.10 13.25 23.21
C GLU A 164 1.43 14.55 22.47
N ASN A 165 2.49 14.54 21.64
CA ASN A 165 2.92 15.70 20.89
C ASN A 165 2.09 15.83 19.59
N SER A 166 1.19 16.82 19.54
CA SER A 166 0.35 17.09 18.37
C SER A 166 1.16 17.47 17.12
N THR A 167 2.30 18.14 17.29
CA THR A 167 3.20 18.49 16.18
C THR A 167 3.83 17.24 15.56
N PHE A 168 4.18 16.24 16.38
CA PHE A 168 4.71 14.97 15.88
C PHE A 168 3.74 14.28 14.93
N LEU A 169 2.47 14.15 15.34
CA LEU A 169 1.43 13.55 14.49
C LEU A 169 1.08 14.44 13.29
N GLY A 170 1.09 15.75 13.47
CA GLY A 170 0.88 16.71 12.39
C GLY A 170 1.92 16.61 11.27
N ILE A 171 3.21 16.45 11.61
CA ILE A 171 4.27 16.25 10.61
C ILE A 171 4.05 14.96 9.83
N VAL A 172 3.66 13.86 10.50
CA VAL A 172 3.30 12.60 9.83
C VAL A 172 2.18 12.87 8.83
N GLU A 173 1.08 13.48 9.26
CA GLU A 173 -0.06 13.79 8.39
C GLU A 173 0.34 14.62 7.17
N ASP A 174 1.16 15.66 7.36
CA ASP A 174 1.65 16.52 6.28
C ASP A 174 2.48 15.74 5.25
N VAL A 175 3.37 14.88 5.72
CA VAL A 175 4.23 14.07 4.84
C VAL A 175 3.39 13.08 4.05
N TYR A 176 2.49 12.33 4.70
CA TYR A 176 1.68 11.30 4.03
C TYR A 176 0.59 11.87 3.10
N ASN A 177 0.19 13.13 3.28
CA ASN A 177 -0.78 13.81 2.41
C ASN A 177 -0.14 14.71 1.33
N SER A 178 1.18 14.92 1.38
CA SER A 178 1.90 15.73 0.41
C SER A 178 2.05 15.04 -0.96
N GLU A 179 2.32 15.84 -1.99
CA GLU A 179 2.67 15.31 -3.30
C GLU A 179 3.99 14.53 -3.22
N ASN A 180 4.02 13.34 -3.82
CA ASN A 180 5.16 12.43 -3.77
C ASN A 180 5.59 11.99 -2.36
N PHE A 181 4.77 12.22 -1.33
CA PHE A 181 5.05 11.88 0.06
C PHE A 181 6.37 12.51 0.55
N GLU A 182 6.53 13.80 0.26
CA GLU A 182 7.75 14.55 0.56
C GLU A 182 7.43 16.01 0.91
N VAL A 183 8.01 16.49 2.01
CA VAL A 183 7.87 17.88 2.46
C VAL A 183 9.25 18.43 2.83
N THR A 184 9.48 19.72 2.60
CA THR A 184 10.75 20.34 3.00
C THR A 184 10.78 20.60 4.51
N SER A 185 11.96 20.43 5.13
CA SER A 185 12.13 20.74 6.55
C SER A 185 11.88 22.22 6.86
N ALA A 186 12.10 23.12 5.88
CA ALA A 186 11.84 24.55 6.04
C ALA A 186 10.35 24.85 6.16
N ASP A 187 9.51 24.18 5.36
CA ASP A 187 8.06 24.34 5.40
C ASP A 187 7.47 23.82 6.71
N LEU A 188 7.95 22.68 7.21
CA LEU A 188 7.52 22.11 8.49
C LEU A 188 7.93 23.00 9.66
N GLN A 189 9.18 23.46 9.73
CA GLN A 189 9.65 24.38 10.77
C GLN A 189 8.82 25.66 10.81
N LYS A 190 8.51 26.23 9.63
CA LYS A 190 7.67 27.42 9.53
C LYS A 190 6.23 27.15 9.96
N LYS A 191 5.62 26.05 9.50
CA LYS A 191 4.22 25.70 9.80
C LYS A 191 4.00 25.49 11.31
N TYR A 192 4.92 24.80 11.96
CA TYR A 192 4.82 24.46 13.38
C TYR A 192 5.58 25.42 14.30
N SER A 193 6.16 26.50 13.76
CA SER A 193 6.94 27.49 14.50
C SER A 193 8.05 26.85 15.37
N LEU A 194 8.80 25.92 14.78
CA LEU A 194 9.83 25.15 15.47
C LEU A 194 11.22 25.75 15.24
N GLU A 195 12.00 25.86 16.31
CA GLU A 195 13.44 26.06 16.23
C GLU A 195 14.14 24.79 15.73
N LYS A 196 15.35 24.94 15.19
CA LYS A 196 16.06 23.85 14.47
C LYS A 196 16.32 22.65 15.37
N GLU A 197 16.72 22.87 16.61
CA GLU A 197 17.06 21.84 17.59
C GLU A 197 15.81 21.05 18.00
N THR A 198 14.72 21.76 18.33
CA THR A 198 13.42 21.12 18.65
C THR A 198 12.87 20.34 17.46
N TYR A 199 13.01 20.89 16.25
CA TYR A 199 12.63 20.20 15.03
C TYR A 199 13.42 18.90 14.86
N LEU A 200 14.75 18.93 14.99
CA LEU A 200 15.60 17.74 14.86
C LEU A 200 15.30 16.70 15.95
N GLU A 201 14.96 17.11 17.17
CA GLU A 201 14.50 16.19 18.21
C GLU A 201 13.23 15.44 17.79
N ILE A 202 12.27 16.14 17.19
CA ILE A 202 11.05 15.53 16.64
C ILE A 202 11.39 14.60 15.46
N ILE A 203 12.31 15.00 14.57
CA ILE A 203 12.76 14.14 13.46
C ILE A 203 13.40 12.86 13.98
N LEU A 204 14.24 12.92 15.02
CA LEU A 204 14.82 11.71 15.63
C LEU A 204 13.73 10.77 16.15
N LEU A 205 12.71 11.31 16.83
CA LEU A 205 11.56 10.51 17.26
C LEU A 205 10.83 9.89 16.07
N LEU A 206 10.61 10.62 14.97
CA LEU A 206 9.96 10.09 13.77
C LEU A 206 10.77 8.97 13.12
N GLU A 207 12.09 9.13 13.03
CA GLU A 207 13.01 8.16 12.44
C GLU A 207 13.04 6.86 13.25
N PHE A 208 13.18 6.95 14.58
CA PHE A 208 13.18 5.77 15.43
C PHE A 208 11.78 5.14 15.54
N ASN A 209 10.69 5.90 15.40
CA ASN A 209 9.35 5.31 15.27
C ASN A 209 9.10 4.71 13.88
N LEU A 210 10.08 4.77 12.96
CA LEU A 210 10.03 4.21 11.61
C LEU A 210 8.99 4.89 10.71
N LEU A 211 8.68 6.17 10.95
CA LEU A 211 7.57 6.87 10.29
C LEU A 211 8.03 7.73 9.12
N CYS A 212 9.00 8.59 9.39
CA CYS A 212 9.51 9.57 8.46
C CYS A 212 11.02 9.74 8.69
N PHE A 213 11.74 9.98 7.60
CA PHE A 213 13.19 10.01 7.54
C PHE A 213 13.66 11.26 6.82
N GLN A 214 14.74 11.83 7.35
CA GLN A 214 15.36 13.01 6.80
C GLN A 214 16.29 12.64 5.64
N SER A 215 16.30 13.44 4.58
CA SER A 215 17.30 13.34 3.52
C SER A 215 17.58 14.70 2.90
N TYR A 216 18.59 14.79 2.03
CA TYR A 216 18.96 16.02 1.35
C TYR A 216 18.88 15.82 -0.15
N LYS A 217 18.14 16.69 -0.83
CA LYS A 217 18.07 16.72 -2.29
C LYS A 217 18.94 17.83 -2.84
N LYS A 218 19.81 17.48 -3.79
CA LYS A 218 20.60 18.45 -4.53
C LYS A 218 19.70 19.29 -5.43
N THR A 219 19.87 20.60 -5.37
CA THR A 219 19.20 21.60 -6.21
C THR A 219 20.26 22.52 -6.83
N LYS A 220 19.84 23.45 -7.71
CA LYS A 220 20.76 24.45 -8.28
C LYS A 220 21.43 25.35 -7.23
N ASN A 221 20.80 25.50 -6.06
CA ASN A 221 21.24 26.40 -5.00
C ASN A 221 21.85 25.63 -3.82
N GLY A 222 22.30 24.40 -4.04
CA GLY A 222 22.80 23.50 -2.99
C GLY A 222 21.76 22.49 -2.53
N TYR A 223 21.84 22.05 -1.28
CA TYR A 223 21.01 20.98 -0.75
C TYR A 223 19.76 21.51 -0.04
N VAL A 224 18.62 20.87 -0.33
CA VAL A 224 17.36 21.11 0.38
C VAL A 224 17.06 19.90 1.25
N GLU A 225 16.86 20.15 2.54
CA GLU A 225 16.48 19.13 3.51
C GLU A 225 14.99 18.78 3.37
N ILE A 226 14.70 17.49 3.26
CA ILE A 226 13.36 16.95 3.06
C ILE A 226 13.05 15.84 4.06
N ILE A 227 11.77 15.60 4.28
CA ILE A 227 11.23 14.52 5.09
C ILE A 227 10.33 13.64 4.22
N THR A 228 10.50 12.33 4.32
CA THR A 228 9.79 11.33 3.52
C THR A 228 9.57 10.04 4.33
N PRO A 229 8.56 9.20 4.03
CA PRO A 229 8.50 7.83 4.54
C PRO A 229 9.72 7.01 4.09
N PHE A 230 9.92 5.84 4.70
CA PHE A 230 10.93 4.90 4.23
C PHE A 230 10.63 4.43 2.80
N HIS A 231 11.69 4.12 2.07
CA HIS A 231 11.64 3.95 0.62
C HIS A 231 10.61 2.93 0.16
N GLU A 232 10.59 1.75 0.77
CA GLU A 232 9.74 0.65 0.33
C GLU A 232 8.26 0.98 0.49
N TYR A 233 7.86 1.65 1.58
CA TYR A 233 6.46 2.06 1.76
C TYR A 233 6.11 3.25 0.88
N LYS A 234 7.02 4.21 0.68
CA LYS A 234 6.83 5.29 -0.30
C LYS A 234 6.56 4.73 -1.70
N ASP A 235 7.34 3.76 -2.14
CA ASP A 235 7.17 3.11 -3.45
C ASP A 235 5.82 2.39 -3.56
N TYR A 236 5.41 1.71 -2.48
CA TYR A 236 4.08 1.09 -2.41
C TYR A 236 2.96 2.13 -2.54
N LEU A 237 3.03 3.25 -1.81
CA LEU A 237 2.03 4.31 -1.89
C LEU A 237 2.01 4.98 -3.28
N GLN A 238 3.19 5.19 -3.88
CA GLN A 238 3.30 5.71 -5.24
C GLN A 238 2.68 4.76 -6.26
N TYR A 239 2.90 3.45 -6.12
CA TYR A 239 2.24 2.43 -6.94
C TYR A 239 0.72 2.51 -6.80
N LEU A 240 0.18 2.66 -5.58
CA LEU A 240 -1.26 2.82 -5.37
C LEU A 240 -1.82 4.06 -6.07
N ASN A 241 -1.11 5.20 -6.00
CA ASN A 241 -1.52 6.44 -6.66
C ASN A 241 -1.46 6.32 -8.18
N GLN A 242 -0.40 5.73 -8.74
CA GLN A 242 -0.21 5.57 -10.18
C GLN A 242 -1.20 4.57 -10.80
N THR A 243 -1.58 3.54 -10.04
CA THR A 243 -2.52 2.49 -10.48
C THR A 243 -3.95 2.73 -10.00
N LYS A 244 -4.25 3.94 -9.50
CA LYS A 244 -5.58 4.34 -9.09
C LYS A 244 -6.50 4.34 -10.31
N THR A 245 -7.56 3.55 -10.25
CA THR A 245 -8.50 3.44 -11.36
C THR A 245 -9.40 4.67 -11.41
N LEU A 246 -9.44 5.33 -12.56
CA LEU A 246 -10.26 6.52 -12.76
C LEU A 246 -11.67 6.14 -13.22
N SER A 247 -12.65 6.90 -12.73
CA SER A 247 -14.03 6.81 -13.21
C SER A 247 -14.14 7.26 -14.68
N ILE A 248 -14.97 6.54 -15.44
CA ILE A 248 -15.32 6.86 -16.82
C ILE A 248 -16.17 8.15 -16.82
N LYS A 249 -15.68 9.18 -17.51
CA LYS A 249 -16.34 10.51 -17.55
C LYS A 249 -17.64 10.53 -18.35
N ASP A 250 -17.67 9.89 -19.53
CA ASP A 250 -18.85 9.83 -20.39
C ASP A 250 -19.41 8.41 -20.46
N THR A 251 -20.60 8.23 -19.88
CA THR A 251 -21.31 6.95 -19.83
C THR A 251 -22.53 6.91 -20.75
N LYS A 252 -22.72 7.89 -21.64
CA LYS A 252 -23.92 7.96 -22.52
C LYS A 252 -24.07 6.75 -23.45
N LYS A 253 -22.95 6.19 -23.93
CA LYS A 253 -22.92 5.01 -24.83
C LYS A 253 -22.74 3.69 -24.07
N LEU A 254 -22.86 3.70 -22.73
CA LEU A 254 -22.69 2.53 -21.91
C LEU A 254 -23.81 1.52 -22.17
N ILE A 255 -23.44 0.30 -22.57
CA ILE A 255 -24.37 -0.81 -22.71
C ILE A 255 -24.28 -1.65 -21.44
N ARG A 256 -25.25 -1.48 -20.53
CA ARG A 256 -25.31 -2.28 -19.31
C ARG A 256 -25.82 -3.68 -19.60
N LYS A 257 -25.26 -4.67 -18.88
CA LYS A 257 -25.78 -6.05 -18.90
C LYS A 257 -27.18 -6.10 -18.29
N ARG A 258 -27.48 -5.28 -17.28
CA ARG A 258 -28.82 -5.03 -16.72
C ARG A 258 -28.95 -3.59 -16.23
N LYS A 259 -30.12 -2.95 -16.39
CA LYS A 259 -30.40 -1.62 -15.81
C LYS A 259 -30.45 -1.66 -14.28
N ASN A 260 -31.16 -2.65 -13.72
CA ASN A 260 -31.29 -2.86 -12.28
C ASN A 260 -30.08 -3.64 -11.75
N PRO A 261 -29.41 -3.19 -10.66
CA PRO A 261 -28.39 -3.97 -9.94
C PRO A 261 -28.80 -5.40 -9.60
N PHE A 262 -30.08 -5.62 -9.28
CA PHE A 262 -30.64 -6.93 -8.95
C PHE A 262 -31.23 -7.67 -10.16
N GLY A 263 -30.95 -7.21 -11.37
CA GLY A 263 -31.57 -7.73 -12.60
C GLY A 263 -31.35 -9.24 -12.78
N PHE A 264 -30.21 -9.78 -12.36
CA PHE A 264 -29.99 -11.24 -12.42
C PHE A 264 -30.97 -12.01 -11.52
N ALA A 265 -31.20 -11.55 -10.28
CA ALA A 265 -32.16 -12.15 -9.36
C ALA A 265 -33.61 -12.03 -9.89
N GLU A 266 -33.95 -10.92 -10.56
CA GLU A 266 -35.24 -10.73 -11.22
C GLU A 266 -35.44 -11.73 -12.38
N ASP A 267 -34.39 -11.99 -13.14
CA ASP A 267 -34.42 -12.92 -14.26
C ASP A 267 -34.60 -14.37 -13.78
N LEU A 268 -33.89 -14.75 -12.71
CA LEU A 268 -34.09 -16.02 -12.01
C LEU A 268 -35.54 -16.15 -11.51
N CYS A 269 -36.09 -15.09 -10.89
CA CYS A 269 -37.49 -15.08 -10.46
C CYS A 269 -38.47 -15.31 -11.62
N SER A 270 -38.17 -14.77 -12.79
CA SER A 270 -39.02 -14.88 -13.99
C SER A 270 -39.10 -16.34 -14.45
N VAL A 271 -37.96 -17.02 -14.54
CA VAL A 271 -37.90 -18.45 -14.88
C VAL A 271 -38.64 -19.31 -13.86
N LEU A 272 -38.43 -19.09 -12.55
CA LEU A 272 -39.13 -19.83 -11.50
C LEU A 272 -40.65 -19.59 -11.52
N LYS A 273 -41.10 -18.37 -11.84
CA LYS A 273 -42.53 -18.07 -11.98
C LYS A 273 -43.15 -18.79 -13.18
N MET A 274 -42.44 -18.84 -14.32
CA MET A 274 -42.88 -19.58 -15.51
C MET A 274 -42.99 -21.08 -15.24
N ALA A 275 -41.98 -21.66 -14.57
CA ALA A 275 -41.91 -23.10 -14.29
C ALA A 275 -42.61 -23.50 -12.97
N LYS A 276 -43.60 -22.73 -12.48
CA LYS A 276 -44.41 -23.12 -11.31
C LYS A 276 -45.17 -24.43 -11.55
N LYS A 277 -45.63 -24.63 -12.79
CA LYS A 277 -46.11 -25.91 -13.33
C LYS A 277 -45.03 -26.47 -14.27
N PRO A 278 -44.90 -27.80 -14.44
CA PRO A 278 -43.94 -28.39 -15.37
C PRO A 278 -44.09 -27.80 -16.77
N LEU A 279 -42.98 -27.27 -17.31
CA LEU A 279 -42.91 -26.70 -18.66
C LEU A 279 -41.69 -27.24 -19.40
N SER A 280 -41.76 -27.38 -20.72
CA SER A 280 -40.58 -27.82 -21.49
C SER A 280 -39.47 -26.77 -21.48
N LYS A 281 -38.21 -27.21 -21.47
CA LYS A 281 -37.03 -26.31 -21.46
C LYS A 281 -37.05 -25.33 -22.63
N ALA A 282 -37.35 -25.81 -23.83
CA ALA A 282 -37.47 -24.96 -25.03
C ALA A 282 -38.54 -23.86 -24.90
N THR A 283 -39.66 -24.16 -24.22
CA THR A 283 -40.72 -23.17 -23.98
C THR A 283 -40.27 -22.11 -22.98
N VAL A 284 -39.58 -22.52 -21.89
CA VAL A 284 -39.03 -21.59 -20.90
C VAL A 284 -38.01 -20.67 -21.56
N GLU A 285 -37.07 -21.20 -22.36
CA GLU A 285 -36.05 -20.43 -23.09
C GLU A 285 -36.67 -19.39 -24.03
N LYS A 286 -37.73 -19.77 -24.77
CA LYS A 286 -38.45 -18.84 -25.66
C LYS A 286 -39.15 -17.74 -24.86
N ASN A 287 -39.86 -18.11 -23.79
CA ASN A 287 -40.65 -17.18 -23.00
C ASN A 287 -39.78 -16.20 -22.23
N ILE A 288 -38.68 -16.67 -21.62
CA ILE A 288 -37.75 -15.79 -20.89
C ILE A 288 -37.08 -14.80 -21.84
N LYS A 289 -36.69 -15.23 -23.05
CA LYS A 289 -36.13 -14.31 -24.05
C LYS A 289 -37.09 -13.14 -24.35
N ILE A 290 -38.37 -13.44 -24.51
CA ILE A 290 -39.42 -12.44 -24.76
C ILE A 290 -39.59 -11.53 -23.54
N GLU A 291 -39.76 -12.10 -22.34
CA GLU A 291 -39.98 -11.33 -21.11
C GLU A 291 -38.81 -10.37 -20.81
N LEU A 292 -37.57 -10.85 -20.96
CA LEU A 292 -36.37 -10.03 -20.75
C LEU A 292 -36.26 -8.89 -21.77
N SER A 293 -36.60 -9.15 -23.04
CA SER A 293 -36.60 -8.12 -24.08
C SER A 293 -37.67 -7.06 -23.86
N ILE A 294 -38.80 -7.42 -23.23
CA ILE A 294 -39.86 -6.46 -22.85
C ILE A 294 -39.44 -5.63 -21.64
N LYS A 295 -38.84 -6.26 -20.61
CA LYS A 295 -38.40 -5.56 -19.39
C LYS A 295 -37.27 -4.58 -19.68
N ASP A 296 -36.40 -4.91 -20.62
CA ASP A 296 -35.31 -4.02 -21.00
C ASP A 296 -35.00 -4.11 -22.50
N SER A 297 -35.69 -3.27 -23.28
CA SER A 297 -35.58 -3.22 -24.74
C SER A 297 -34.19 -2.82 -25.25
N ALA A 298 -33.34 -2.26 -24.39
CA ALA A 298 -31.97 -1.87 -24.73
C ALA A 298 -30.95 -3.01 -24.59
N ILE A 299 -31.38 -4.19 -24.11
CA ILE A 299 -30.50 -5.31 -23.80
C ILE A 299 -30.53 -6.37 -24.89
N ILE A 300 -29.34 -6.78 -25.33
CA ILE A 300 -29.18 -7.96 -26.16
C ILE A 300 -29.17 -9.20 -25.27
N VAL A 301 -30.27 -9.96 -25.26
CA VAL A 301 -30.37 -11.22 -24.52
C VAL A 301 -29.80 -12.35 -25.37
N SER A 302 -28.55 -12.74 -25.09
CA SER A 302 -27.90 -13.87 -25.74
C SER A 302 -28.48 -15.20 -25.28
N LYS A 303 -28.37 -16.23 -26.12
CA LYS A 303 -28.72 -17.61 -25.74
C LYS A 303 -27.87 -18.08 -24.54
N SER A 304 -26.57 -17.79 -24.56
CA SER A 304 -25.64 -18.13 -23.47
C SER A 304 -26.08 -17.57 -22.11
N TYR A 305 -26.68 -16.38 -22.10
CA TYR A 305 -27.17 -15.78 -20.86
C TYR A 305 -28.42 -16.50 -20.34
N ILE A 306 -29.35 -16.88 -21.22
CA ILE A 306 -30.52 -17.68 -20.85
C ILE A 306 -30.09 -19.05 -20.31
N ASP A 307 -29.16 -19.69 -21.00
CA ASP A 307 -28.58 -20.96 -20.57
C ASP A 307 -27.94 -20.82 -19.17
N SER A 308 -27.20 -19.74 -18.92
CA SER A 308 -26.61 -19.49 -17.59
C SER A 308 -27.65 -19.33 -16.48
N ILE A 309 -28.79 -18.67 -16.74
CA ILE A 309 -29.88 -18.53 -15.75
C ILE A 309 -30.47 -19.90 -15.39
N ILE A 310 -30.81 -20.69 -16.41
CA ILE A 310 -31.43 -22.00 -16.21
C ILE A 310 -30.44 -22.94 -15.51
N ASN A 311 -29.19 -23.00 -15.98
CA ASN A 311 -28.15 -23.83 -15.39
C ASN A 311 -27.88 -23.43 -13.94
N LYS A 312 -27.85 -22.12 -13.63
CA LYS A 312 -27.71 -21.64 -12.25
C LYS A 312 -28.84 -22.12 -11.36
N LEU A 313 -30.11 -22.01 -11.80
CA LEU A 313 -31.27 -22.46 -11.04
C LEU A 313 -31.29 -23.98 -10.81
N LEU A 314 -30.82 -24.76 -11.80
CA LEU A 314 -30.66 -26.21 -11.67
C LEU A 314 -29.54 -26.55 -10.67
N LYS A 315 -28.40 -25.86 -10.78
CA LYS A 315 -27.23 -26.06 -9.91
C LYS A 315 -27.55 -25.81 -8.44
N ILE A 316 -28.31 -24.75 -8.14
CA ILE A 316 -28.74 -24.43 -6.77
C ILE A 316 -30.04 -25.11 -6.35
N GLU A 317 -30.55 -26.04 -7.16
CA GLU A 317 -31.75 -26.86 -6.87
C GLU A 317 -33.04 -26.05 -6.65
N PHE A 318 -33.11 -24.82 -7.16
CA PHE A 318 -34.36 -24.04 -7.18
C PHE A 318 -35.28 -24.48 -8.32
N LEU A 319 -34.68 -25.06 -9.35
CA LEU A 319 -35.36 -25.69 -10.46
C LEU A 319 -34.95 -27.17 -10.51
N SER A 320 -35.89 -28.03 -10.87
CA SER A 320 -35.64 -29.45 -11.13
C SER A 320 -35.95 -29.75 -12.59
N GLN A 321 -35.17 -30.64 -13.19
CA GLN A 321 -35.38 -31.12 -14.55
C GLN A 321 -35.72 -32.61 -14.53
N LYS A 322 -36.87 -32.98 -15.09
CA LYS A 322 -37.25 -34.37 -15.35
C LYS A 322 -37.50 -34.54 -16.85
N LYS A 323 -36.63 -35.31 -17.52
CA LYS A 323 -36.56 -35.37 -19.00
C LYS A 323 -36.37 -33.95 -19.56
N ASP A 324 -37.34 -33.44 -20.30
CA ASP A 324 -37.32 -32.07 -20.86
C ASP A 324 -38.18 -31.08 -20.05
N LEU A 325 -38.82 -31.52 -18.96
CA LEU A 325 -39.71 -30.67 -18.17
C LEU A 325 -38.96 -30.05 -17.00
N LEU A 326 -38.99 -28.71 -16.95
CA LEU A 326 -38.50 -27.88 -15.86
C LEU A 326 -39.65 -27.60 -14.88
N GLN A 327 -39.38 -27.75 -13.59
CA GLN A 327 -40.33 -27.45 -12.53
C GLN A 327 -39.65 -26.82 -11.32
N THR A 328 -40.22 -25.73 -10.83
CA THR A 328 -39.75 -25.02 -9.63
C THR A 328 -39.93 -25.89 -8.39
N THR A 329 -38.84 -26.02 -7.62
CA THR A 329 -38.81 -26.83 -6.39
C THR A 329 -39.46 -26.10 -5.22
N ILE A 330 -39.58 -26.78 -4.07
CA ILE A 330 -40.07 -26.16 -2.84
C ILE A 330 -39.11 -25.04 -2.39
N SER A 331 -37.79 -25.28 -2.49
CA SER A 331 -36.76 -24.29 -2.20
C SER A 331 -36.87 -23.07 -3.10
N GLY A 332 -37.06 -23.29 -4.42
CA GLY A 332 -37.27 -22.21 -5.38
C GLY A 332 -38.54 -21.38 -5.09
N LYS A 333 -39.63 -22.02 -4.64
CA LYS A 333 -40.84 -21.31 -4.20
C LYS A 333 -40.60 -20.44 -2.98
N LYS A 334 -39.94 -20.97 -1.94
CA LYS A 334 -39.60 -20.20 -0.73
C LYS A 334 -38.70 -19.01 -1.06
N TRP A 335 -37.72 -19.20 -1.94
CA TRP A 335 -36.83 -18.13 -2.36
C TRP A 335 -37.56 -17.01 -3.11
N LEU A 336 -38.65 -17.31 -3.83
CA LEU A 336 -39.48 -16.28 -4.48
C LEU A 336 -40.13 -15.30 -3.49
N ASP A 337 -40.34 -15.70 -2.24
CA ASP A 337 -41.00 -14.90 -1.20
C ASP A 337 -40.08 -13.82 -0.60
N PHE A 338 -38.76 -13.94 -0.78
CA PHE A 338 -37.79 -12.92 -0.35
C PHE A 338 -37.91 -11.62 -1.16
N ASN A 339 -37.53 -10.49 -0.57
CA ASN A 339 -37.30 -9.25 -1.34
C ASN A 339 -36.04 -9.38 -2.23
N LEU A 340 -35.83 -8.46 -3.17
CA LEU A 340 -34.73 -8.57 -4.14
C LEU A 340 -33.34 -8.58 -3.50
N GLU A 341 -33.14 -7.80 -2.45
CA GLU A 341 -31.87 -7.74 -1.72
C GLU A 341 -31.57 -9.06 -1.00
N ASN A 342 -32.54 -9.61 -0.28
CA ASN A 342 -32.43 -10.91 0.39
C ASN A 342 -32.28 -12.05 -0.60
N LYS A 343 -32.91 -11.96 -1.78
CA LYS A 343 -32.70 -12.92 -2.88
C LYS A 343 -31.26 -12.96 -3.33
N ALA A 344 -30.66 -11.78 -3.56
CA ALA A 344 -29.27 -11.64 -3.98
C ALA A 344 -28.29 -12.11 -2.90
N LEU A 345 -28.49 -11.73 -1.63
CA LEU A 345 -27.68 -12.21 -0.51
C LEU A 345 -27.79 -13.74 -0.34
N HIS A 346 -28.99 -14.29 -0.42
CA HIS A 346 -29.20 -15.73 -0.36
C HIS A 346 -28.49 -16.47 -1.49
N LEU A 347 -28.46 -15.92 -2.71
CA LEU A 347 -27.69 -16.49 -3.82
C LEU A 347 -26.19 -16.47 -3.53
N TYR A 348 -25.67 -15.37 -3.00
CA TYR A 348 -24.25 -15.21 -2.71
C TYR A 348 -23.73 -16.21 -1.67
N TYR A 349 -24.51 -16.45 -0.60
CA TYR A 349 -24.19 -17.39 0.46
C TYR A 349 -24.64 -18.84 0.20
N HIS A 350 -25.30 -19.11 -0.93
CA HIS A 350 -25.80 -20.45 -1.22
C HIS A 350 -24.64 -21.44 -1.39
N THR A 351 -24.65 -22.54 -0.64
CA THR A 351 -23.57 -23.54 -0.64
C THR A 351 -23.33 -24.17 -2.01
N LEU A 352 -24.39 -24.36 -2.79
CA LEU A 352 -24.32 -24.87 -4.17
C LEU A 352 -24.01 -23.80 -5.23
N ASN A 353 -24.00 -22.51 -4.86
CA ASN A 353 -23.62 -21.44 -5.79
C ASN A 353 -22.10 -21.28 -5.84
N THR A 354 -21.45 -22.33 -6.34
CA THR A 354 -20.02 -22.33 -6.66
C THR A 354 -19.78 -21.76 -8.06
N LEU A 355 -18.53 -21.39 -8.36
CA LEU A 355 -18.15 -21.08 -9.73
C LEU A 355 -18.20 -22.35 -10.58
N ASP A 356 -18.48 -22.20 -11.86
CA ASP A 356 -18.33 -23.32 -12.78
C ASP A 356 -16.84 -23.60 -12.99
N GLU A 357 -16.46 -24.87 -12.86
CA GLU A 357 -15.09 -25.32 -13.06
C GLU A 357 -14.69 -25.09 -14.52
N GLU A 358 -13.81 -24.12 -14.76
CA GLU A 358 -13.09 -24.01 -16.02
C GLU A 358 -11.73 -24.67 -15.84
N GLU A 359 -11.37 -25.58 -16.75
CA GLU A 359 -10.06 -26.26 -16.73
C GLU A 359 -8.91 -25.26 -16.64
N SER A 360 -9.07 -24.11 -17.29
CA SER A 360 -8.04 -23.08 -17.36
C SER A 360 -7.66 -22.48 -16.02
N PHE A 361 -8.52 -22.46 -14.99
CA PHE A 361 -8.19 -21.90 -13.66
C PHE A 361 -8.79 -22.67 -12.48
N LYS A 362 -9.06 -23.96 -12.68
CA LYS A 362 -9.65 -24.83 -11.66
C LYS A 362 -8.87 -24.83 -10.34
N HIS A 363 -7.54 -24.71 -10.41
CA HIS A 363 -6.68 -24.69 -9.23
C HIS A 363 -6.83 -23.41 -8.38
N LEU A 364 -7.36 -22.32 -8.95
CA LEU A 364 -7.66 -21.06 -8.25
C LEU A 364 -9.03 -21.06 -7.59
N ILE A 365 -9.90 -22.05 -7.85
CA ILE A 365 -11.26 -22.14 -7.29
C ILE A 365 -11.18 -22.71 -5.87
N ASN A 366 -10.70 -21.90 -4.94
CA ASN A 366 -10.72 -22.18 -3.51
C ASN A 366 -11.25 -20.94 -2.75
N GLU A 367 -11.70 -21.14 -1.51
CA GLU A 367 -12.33 -20.07 -0.74
C GLU A 367 -11.42 -18.85 -0.57
N LYS A 368 -10.13 -19.05 -0.27
CA LYS A 368 -9.16 -17.96 -0.08
C LYS A 368 -9.04 -17.11 -1.34
N SER A 369 -8.75 -17.73 -2.49
CA SER A 369 -8.57 -17.02 -3.76
C SER A 369 -9.85 -16.33 -4.22
N ILE A 370 -11.03 -16.95 -4.02
CA ILE A 370 -12.33 -16.33 -4.29
C ILE A 370 -12.51 -15.07 -3.43
N ARG A 371 -12.29 -15.16 -2.11
CA ARG A 371 -12.45 -14.02 -1.19
C ARG A 371 -11.49 -12.88 -1.52
N GLU A 372 -10.24 -13.19 -1.85
CA GLU A 372 -9.25 -12.18 -2.26
C GLU A 372 -9.63 -11.50 -3.58
N ALA A 373 -10.13 -12.27 -4.56
CA ALA A 373 -10.64 -11.71 -5.81
C ALA A 373 -11.88 -10.83 -5.59
N GLU A 374 -12.79 -11.22 -4.69
CA GLU A 374 -13.96 -10.42 -4.33
C GLU A 374 -13.54 -9.09 -3.68
N LYS A 375 -12.61 -9.13 -2.71
CA LYS A 375 -12.09 -7.94 -2.02
C LYS A 375 -11.34 -6.97 -2.93
N SER A 376 -10.89 -7.42 -4.11
CA SER A 376 -10.20 -6.53 -5.06
C SER A 376 -11.02 -5.30 -5.44
N ILE A 377 -12.35 -5.37 -5.39
CA ILE A 377 -13.25 -4.24 -5.70
C ILE A 377 -13.15 -3.09 -4.69
N ILE A 378 -12.52 -3.29 -3.51
CA ILE A 378 -12.33 -2.26 -2.49
C ILE A 378 -11.66 -1.00 -3.09
N ARG A 379 -10.79 -1.19 -4.09
CA ARG A 379 -10.07 -0.09 -4.76
C ARG A 379 -10.97 0.86 -5.56
N VAL A 380 -12.21 0.47 -5.83
CA VAL A 380 -13.16 1.22 -6.67
C VAL A 380 -14.55 1.35 -6.03
N LEU A 381 -14.67 1.19 -4.69
CA LEU A 381 -15.95 1.30 -3.98
C LEU A 381 -16.66 2.64 -4.25
N ASP A 382 -15.92 3.74 -4.19
CA ASP A 382 -16.46 5.09 -4.38
C ASP A 382 -16.45 5.55 -5.84
N SER A 383 -15.97 4.71 -6.75
CA SER A 383 -15.95 5.03 -8.17
C SER A 383 -17.32 4.80 -8.80
N THR A 384 -17.58 5.52 -9.89
CA THR A 384 -18.77 5.27 -10.71
C THR A 384 -18.54 4.05 -11.60
N TRP A 385 -18.46 4.22 -12.92
CA TRP A 385 -18.09 3.14 -13.83
C TRP A 385 -16.58 3.16 -14.09
N VAL A 386 -15.95 2.00 -14.10
CA VAL A 386 -14.51 1.84 -14.38
C VAL A 386 -14.29 0.79 -15.45
N TYR A 387 -13.25 0.96 -16.27
CA TYR A 387 -12.82 -0.08 -17.21
C TYR A 387 -12.10 -1.20 -16.46
N PHE A 388 -12.41 -2.45 -16.79
CA PHE A 388 -11.77 -3.60 -16.14
C PHE A 388 -10.25 -3.63 -16.39
N ASP A 389 -9.79 -3.33 -17.60
CA ASP A 389 -8.35 -3.35 -17.93
C ASP A 389 -7.55 -2.28 -17.18
N ASP A 390 -8.19 -1.17 -16.80
CA ASP A 390 -7.56 -0.11 -16.00
C ASP A 390 -7.63 -0.43 -14.51
N PHE A 391 -8.68 -1.12 -14.08
CA PHE A 391 -8.79 -1.72 -12.76
C PHE A 391 -7.73 -2.81 -12.52
N SER A 392 -7.54 -3.69 -13.50
CA SER A 392 -6.65 -4.86 -13.36
C SER A 392 -5.19 -4.49 -13.13
N LYS A 393 -4.76 -3.32 -13.59
CA LYS A 393 -3.39 -2.81 -13.45
C LYS A 393 -2.97 -2.53 -12.00
N GLY A 394 -3.93 -2.32 -11.09
CA GLY A 394 -3.63 -2.01 -9.70
C GLY A 394 -4.19 -3.01 -8.70
N ILE A 395 -4.63 -4.18 -9.14
CA ILE A 395 -5.05 -5.24 -8.23
C ILE A 395 -3.89 -5.60 -7.29
N ILE A 396 -4.20 -5.82 -6.01
CA ILE A 396 -3.26 -6.26 -4.97
C ILE A 396 -3.79 -7.48 -4.19
N ALA A 397 -4.75 -8.20 -4.76
CA ALA A 397 -5.37 -9.39 -4.19
C ALA A 397 -4.36 -10.55 -4.08
N ALA A 398 -4.28 -11.18 -2.91
CA ALA A 398 -3.36 -12.29 -2.68
C ALA A 398 -3.95 -13.63 -3.19
N ILE A 399 -4.20 -13.72 -4.50
CA ILE A 399 -4.83 -14.88 -5.15
C ILE A 399 -4.03 -16.17 -4.88
N THR A 400 -2.69 -16.06 -4.84
CA THR A 400 -1.74 -17.11 -4.48
C THR A 400 -0.82 -16.57 -3.37
N ASP A 401 -0.10 -17.45 -2.69
CA ASP A 401 0.86 -17.02 -1.64
C ASP A 401 2.02 -16.18 -2.19
N GLU A 402 2.32 -16.30 -3.48
CA GLU A 402 3.34 -15.50 -4.17
C GLU A 402 2.92 -14.04 -4.31
N HIS A 403 1.61 -13.80 -4.42
CA HIS A 403 0.98 -12.48 -4.55
C HIS A 403 0.84 -11.72 -3.24
N LEU A 404 1.14 -12.34 -2.09
CA LEU A 404 1.11 -11.64 -0.82
C LEU A 404 2.10 -10.48 -0.85
N VAL A 405 1.59 -9.24 -0.72
CA VAL A 405 2.41 -8.03 -0.68
C VAL A 405 3.16 -7.98 0.64
N LYS A 406 4.44 -8.35 0.60
CA LYS A 406 5.33 -8.34 1.76
C LYS A 406 6.73 -7.89 1.37
N ILE A 407 7.49 -7.43 2.36
CA ILE A 407 8.91 -7.15 2.18
C ILE A 407 9.62 -8.44 1.74
N LYS A 408 10.37 -8.36 0.65
CA LYS A 408 11.26 -9.41 0.17
C LYS A 408 12.63 -8.81 -0.14
N HIS A 409 13.69 -9.60 0.05
CA HIS A 409 15.00 -9.28 -0.50
C HIS A 409 14.96 -9.41 -2.03
N SER A 410 15.45 -8.39 -2.72
CA SER A 410 15.61 -8.34 -4.17
C SER A 410 17.07 -7.97 -4.48
N GLY A 411 17.95 -8.96 -4.52
CA GLY A 411 19.39 -8.73 -4.60
C GLY A 411 19.90 -8.11 -3.30
N LYS A 412 20.52 -6.92 -3.38
CA LYS A 412 21.02 -6.18 -2.21
C LYS A 412 19.99 -5.25 -1.56
N ALA A 413 18.81 -5.08 -2.15
CA ALA A 413 17.79 -4.15 -1.67
C ALA A 413 16.56 -4.89 -1.13
N TYR A 414 15.76 -4.19 -0.34
CA TYR A 414 14.42 -4.63 0.04
C TYR A 414 13.36 -3.97 -0.84
N LYS A 415 12.22 -4.63 -1.00
CA LYS A 415 11.04 -4.05 -1.64
C LYS A 415 9.78 -4.77 -1.18
N TYR A 416 8.64 -4.08 -1.15
CA TYR A 416 7.36 -4.78 -1.14
C TYR A 416 7.18 -5.51 -2.46
N SER A 417 6.85 -6.80 -2.41
CA SER A 417 6.51 -7.56 -3.61
C SER A 417 5.15 -7.11 -4.13
N ILE A 418 5.14 -6.40 -5.25
CA ILE A 418 3.91 -6.10 -5.99
C ILE A 418 3.56 -7.34 -6.83
N ALA A 419 2.31 -7.78 -6.74
CA ALA A 419 1.83 -8.95 -7.47
C ALA A 419 1.83 -8.71 -8.98
N SER A 420 2.27 -9.72 -9.73
CA SER A 420 2.16 -9.76 -11.19
C SER A 420 1.25 -10.91 -11.58
N TYR A 421 0.03 -10.60 -12.02
CA TYR A 421 -0.95 -11.61 -12.38
C TYR A 421 -0.72 -12.13 -13.79
N SER A 422 -0.78 -13.44 -13.94
CA SER A 422 -0.90 -14.11 -15.23
C SER A 422 -2.24 -13.77 -15.91
N LYS A 423 -2.33 -14.03 -17.23
CA LYS A 423 -3.59 -13.85 -17.97
C LYS A 423 -4.72 -14.69 -17.38
N GLU A 424 -4.39 -15.88 -16.91
CA GLU A 424 -5.32 -16.80 -16.27
C GLU A 424 -5.90 -16.22 -14.98
N GLU A 425 -5.05 -15.66 -14.11
CA GLU A 425 -5.50 -15.05 -12.84
C GLU A 425 -6.33 -13.80 -13.07
N ILE A 426 -5.98 -12.99 -14.08
CA ILE A 426 -6.81 -11.84 -14.48
C ILE A 426 -8.19 -12.31 -14.99
N LEU A 427 -8.25 -13.41 -15.76
CA LEU A 427 -9.52 -14.00 -16.19
C LEU A 427 -10.34 -14.53 -15.01
N PHE A 428 -9.69 -15.18 -14.04
CA PHE A 428 -10.33 -15.64 -12.80
C PHE A 428 -10.95 -14.46 -12.04
N ILE A 429 -10.19 -13.39 -11.80
CA ILE A 429 -10.70 -12.18 -11.11
C ILE A 429 -11.84 -11.55 -11.90
N LYS A 430 -11.71 -11.47 -13.23
CA LYS A 430 -12.77 -10.98 -14.10
C LYS A 430 -14.05 -11.79 -13.92
N LYS A 431 -13.96 -13.13 -13.90
CA LYS A 431 -15.11 -14.01 -13.70
C LYS A 431 -15.78 -13.80 -12.34
N ILE A 432 -14.98 -13.64 -11.28
CA ILE A 432 -15.50 -13.30 -9.94
C ILE A 432 -16.32 -12.01 -9.97
N ILE A 433 -15.78 -10.95 -10.59
CA ILE A 433 -16.47 -9.65 -10.64
C ILE A 433 -17.68 -9.71 -11.59
N PHE A 434 -17.51 -10.22 -12.81
CA PHE A 434 -18.49 -10.11 -13.89
C PHE A 434 -19.60 -11.16 -13.84
N GLU A 435 -19.40 -12.23 -13.07
CA GLU A 435 -20.39 -13.26 -12.81
C GLU A 435 -20.78 -13.23 -11.34
N ARG A 436 -19.93 -13.73 -10.43
CA ARG A 436 -20.34 -13.97 -9.04
C ARG A 436 -20.83 -12.72 -8.31
N LEU A 437 -20.08 -11.61 -8.36
CA LEU A 437 -20.47 -10.35 -7.72
C LEU A 437 -21.63 -9.66 -8.45
N PHE A 438 -21.73 -9.82 -9.77
CA PHE A 438 -22.85 -9.32 -10.57
C PHE A 438 -24.15 -10.06 -10.24
N GLU A 439 -24.10 -11.39 -10.15
CA GLU A 439 -25.24 -12.25 -9.80
C GLU A 439 -25.76 -11.95 -8.39
N ALA A 440 -24.85 -11.60 -7.47
CA ALA A 440 -25.15 -11.14 -6.12
C ALA A 440 -25.60 -9.66 -6.05
N GLY A 441 -25.65 -8.94 -7.18
CA GLY A 441 -26.03 -7.52 -7.23
C GLY A 441 -25.06 -6.59 -6.50
N PHE A 442 -23.83 -7.02 -6.21
CA PHE A 442 -22.80 -6.19 -5.57
C PHE A 442 -22.08 -5.30 -6.59
N VAL A 443 -22.07 -5.70 -7.85
CA VAL A 443 -21.59 -4.88 -8.97
C VAL A 443 -22.61 -4.86 -10.11
N SER A 444 -22.62 -3.75 -10.85
CA SER A 444 -23.26 -3.67 -12.16
C SER A 444 -22.18 -3.77 -13.23
N VAL A 445 -22.47 -4.47 -14.32
CA VAL A 445 -21.49 -4.74 -15.39
C VAL A 445 -22.03 -4.30 -16.75
N GLY A 446 -21.14 -3.99 -17.67
CA GLY A 446 -21.49 -3.53 -19.01
C GLY A 446 -20.28 -3.41 -19.92
N SER A 447 -20.51 -2.85 -21.09
CA SER A 447 -19.48 -2.55 -22.07
C SER A 447 -19.60 -1.13 -22.58
N LEU A 448 -18.46 -0.49 -22.82
CA LEU A 448 -18.37 0.83 -23.45
C LEU A 448 -17.29 0.79 -24.53
N ASN A 449 -17.68 1.03 -25.79
CA ASN A 449 -16.81 0.93 -26.95
C ASN A 449 -16.11 -0.45 -27.08
N GLY A 450 -16.82 -1.53 -26.74
CA GLY A 450 -16.29 -2.90 -26.77
C GLY A 450 -15.36 -3.26 -25.61
N ARG A 451 -15.12 -2.35 -24.67
CA ARG A 451 -14.33 -2.60 -23.46
C ARG A 451 -15.23 -2.92 -22.28
N ASP A 452 -14.87 -3.92 -21.51
CA ASP A 452 -15.61 -4.33 -20.32
C ASP A 452 -15.46 -3.31 -19.19
N CYS A 453 -16.57 -3.03 -18.52
CA CYS A 453 -16.62 -2.06 -17.44
C CYS A 453 -17.61 -2.50 -16.36
N PHE A 454 -17.40 -2.01 -15.15
CA PHE A 454 -18.26 -2.30 -14.01
C PHE A 454 -18.34 -1.12 -13.06
N SER A 455 -19.32 -1.14 -12.17
CA SER A 455 -19.47 -0.19 -11.05
C SER A 455 -19.92 -0.94 -9.81
N VAL A 456 -19.39 -0.58 -8.64
CA VAL A 456 -19.86 -1.13 -7.36
C VAL A 456 -21.25 -0.56 -7.05
N THR A 457 -22.18 -1.40 -6.59
CA THR A 457 -23.54 -0.97 -6.24
C THR A 457 -23.60 -0.50 -4.79
N LYS A 458 -24.68 0.16 -4.38
CA LYS A 458 -24.88 0.53 -2.97
C LYS A 458 -24.83 -0.65 -2.00
N LEU A 459 -25.28 -1.83 -2.44
CA LEU A 459 -25.19 -3.05 -1.62
C LEU A 459 -23.74 -3.54 -1.54
N GLY A 460 -23.02 -3.52 -2.66
CA GLY A 460 -21.59 -3.84 -2.68
C GLY A 460 -20.77 -2.92 -1.78
N GLN A 461 -21.00 -1.61 -1.85
CA GLN A 461 -20.36 -0.62 -0.98
C GLN A 461 -20.55 -0.98 0.50
N LYS A 462 -21.79 -1.16 0.95
CA LYS A 462 -22.09 -1.53 2.35
C LYS A 462 -21.39 -2.81 2.82
N LEU A 463 -21.25 -3.81 1.96
CA LEU A 463 -20.67 -5.10 2.34
C LEU A 463 -19.14 -5.06 2.41
N PHE A 464 -18.50 -4.28 1.53
CA PHE A 464 -17.05 -4.23 1.41
C PHE A 464 -16.41 -3.00 2.10
N GLU A 465 -17.20 -2.01 2.54
CA GLU A 465 -16.74 -0.92 3.44
C GLU A 465 -16.48 -1.42 4.87
N ILE A 466 -17.17 -2.49 5.29
CA ILE A 466 -17.10 -3.05 6.66
C ILE A 466 -15.98 -4.12 6.78
N SER A 467 -15.36 -4.50 5.66
CA SER A 467 -14.38 -5.60 5.55
C SER A 467 -12.94 -5.12 5.40
#